data_AF-A0A918JG15-F1
#
_entry.id   AF-A0A918JG15-F1
#
_cell.length_a   1.000
_cell.length_b   1.000
_cell.length_c   1.000
_cell.angle_alpha   90.00
_cell.angle_beta   90.00
_cell.angle_gamma   90.00
#
_symmetry.space_group_name_H-M   'P 1'
#
loop_
_entity.id
_entity.type
_entity.pdbx_description
1 polymer ?
#
loop_
_entity_poly.entity_id
_entity_poly.type
_entity_poly.pdbx_seq_one_letter_code
_entity_poly.pdbx_strand_id
1 'polypeptide(L)' 'MMENPRMKKWRFVLLTGVLGWGLPTAILFKLIITLTGNEAFTDGLGLALVIFPAMGVFFGLIMWRARLRHSQ' A
#
# COMPACT_ATOMS: atom_id res chain seq x y z
N MET A 1 17.87 23.53 1.91
CA MET A 1 16.68 23.17 1.12
C MET A 1 15.61 22.67 2.10
N MET A 2 14.60 23.50 2.44
CA MET A 2 13.57 23.10 3.42
C MET A 2 12.53 22.20 2.74
N GLU A 3 12.44 20.92 3.14
CA GLU A 3 11.51 19.96 2.55
C GLU A 3 10.07 20.28 2.98
N ASN A 4 9.20 20.56 2.00
CA ASN A 4 7.81 20.95 2.21
C ASN A 4 7.05 19.90 3.04
N PRO A 5 6.36 20.27 4.13
CA PRO A 5 5.67 19.32 5.02
C PRO A 5 4.61 18.47 4.30
N ARG A 6 4.01 18.96 3.20
CA ARG A 6 3.12 18.17 2.35
C ARG A 6 3.85 17.03 1.63
N MET A 7 5.10 17.26 1.20
CA MET A 7 5.94 16.24 0.58
C MET A 7 6.27 15.13 1.59
N LYS A 8 6.56 15.47 2.84
CA LYS A 8 6.82 14.48 3.91
C LYS A 8 5.60 13.57 4.17
N LYS A 9 4.40 14.14 4.17
CA LYS A 9 3.15 13.38 4.29
C LYS A 9 2.99 12.39 3.14
N TRP A 10 3.03 12.86 1.89
CA TRP A 10 2.80 12.00 0.73
C TRP A 10 3.90 10.95 0.57
N ARG A 11 5.15 11.30 0.85
CA ARG A 11 6.27 10.36 0.89
C ARG A 11 6.05 9.25 1.93
N PHE A 12 5.55 9.59 3.13
CA PHE A 12 5.18 8.57 4.12
C PHE A 12 4.03 7.68 3.64
N VAL A 13 2.97 8.26 3.07
CA VAL A 13 1.81 7.49 2.57
C VAL A 13 2.23 6.53 1.45
N LEU A 14 3.06 6.97 0.51
CA LEU A 14 3.56 6.14 -0.58
C LEU A 14 4.52 5.05 -0.07
N LEU A 15 5.49 5.40 0.77
CA LEU A 15 6.47 4.43 1.28
C LEU A 15 5.84 3.42 2.24
N THR A 16 5.08 3.88 3.24
CA THR A 16 4.53 3.02 4.28
C THR A 16 3.22 2.36 3.86
N GLY A 17 2.35 3.10 3.18
CA GLY A 17 1.03 2.61 2.77
C GLY A 17 1.08 1.80 1.48
N VAL A 18 1.62 2.37 0.41
CA VAL A 18 1.61 1.71 -0.91
C VAL A 18 2.73 0.67 -1.02
N LEU A 19 3.97 1.06 -0.79
CA LEU A 19 5.13 0.17 -0.97
C LEU A 19 5.31 -0.78 0.21
N GLY A 20 5.05 -0.34 1.44
CA GLY A 20 5.21 -1.14 2.65
C GLY A 20 4.05 -2.08 2.95
N TRP A 21 2.85 -1.83 2.41
CA TRP A 21 1.66 -2.65 2.67
C TRP A 21 0.96 -3.07 1.38
N GLY A 22 0.52 -2.12 0.54
CA GLY A 22 -0.26 -2.42 -0.67
C GLY A 22 0.42 -3.38 -1.66
N LEU A 23 1.68 -3.12 -2.03
CA LEU A 23 2.42 -3.95 -2.99
C LEU A 23 2.72 -5.36 -2.44
N PRO A 24 3.26 -5.52 -1.20
CA PRO A 24 3.44 -6.84 -0.60
C PRO A 24 2.13 -7.63 -0.47
N THR A 25 1.03 -6.98 -0.06
CA THR A 25 -0.28 -7.64 0.05
C THR A 25 -0.81 -8.08 -1.31
N ALA A 26 -0.62 -7.28 -2.37
CA ALA A 26 -1.01 -7.67 -3.73
C ALA A 26 -0.30 -8.95 -4.19
N ILE A 27 1.02 -9.00 -3.99
CA ILE A 27 1.85 -10.15 -4.35
C ILE A 27 1.45 -11.37 -3.52
N LEU A 28 1.32 -11.21 -2.21
CA LEU A 28 0.94 -12.30 -1.30
C LEU A 28 -0.46 -12.83 -1.61
N PHE A 29 -1.42 -11.96 -1.88
CA PHE A 29 -2.78 -12.35 -2.27
C PHE A 29 -2.78 -13.17 -3.56
N LYS A 30 -2.09 -12.69 -4.60
CA LYS A 30 -1.98 -13.44 -5.86
C LYS A 30 -1.23 -14.75 -5.68
N LEU A 31 -0.20 -14.79 -4.84
CA LEU A 31 0.50 -16.02 -4.51
C LEU A 31 -0.44 -17.04 -3.84
N ILE A 32 -1.23 -16.61 -2.85
CA ILE A 32 -2.21 -17.48 -2.20
C ILE A 32 -3.24 -18.00 -3.20
N ILE A 33 -3.85 -17.14 -4.01
CA ILE A 33 -4.85 -17.56 -5.01
C ILE A 33 -4.26 -18.54 -6.03
N THR A 34 -3.00 -18.34 -6.43
CA THR A 34 -2.34 -19.27 -7.37
C THR A 34 -2.06 -20.62 -6.71
N LEU A 35 -1.79 -20.66 -5.40
CA LEU A 35 -1.50 -21.89 -4.67
C LEU A 35 -2.77 -22.65 -4.24
N THR A 36 -3.87 -21.94 -3.98
CA THR A 36 -5.14 -22.54 -3.51
C THR A 36 -6.19 -22.69 -4.60
N GLY A 37 -6.02 -21.99 -5.72
CA GLY A 37 -6.92 -22.00 -6.87
C GLY A 37 -6.28 -22.58 -8.12
N ASN A 38 -7.06 -22.59 -9.20
CA ASN A 38 -6.63 -23.02 -10.54
C ASN A 38 -6.35 -21.82 -11.46
N GLU A 39 -6.13 -20.63 -10.89
CA GLU A 39 -5.81 -19.41 -11.65
C GLU A 39 -4.31 -19.23 -11.78
N ALA A 40 -3.86 -18.69 -12.92
CA ALA A 40 -2.46 -18.32 -13.07
C ALA A 40 -2.11 -17.11 -12.19
N PHE A 41 -0.85 -17.00 -11.78
CA PHE A 41 -0.35 -15.85 -11.02
C PHE A 41 -0.59 -14.52 -11.74
N THR A 42 -0.55 -14.53 -13.08
CA THR A 42 -0.76 -13.36 -13.93
C THR A 42 -2.23 -12.96 -14.06
N ASP A 43 -3.17 -13.87 -13.84
CA ASP A 43 -4.60 -13.61 -14.06
C ASP A 43 -5.12 -12.59 -13.05
N GLY A 44 -5.63 -11.45 -13.51
CA GLY A 44 -6.09 -10.40 -12.60
C GLY A 44 -4.98 -9.73 -11.77
N LEU A 45 -3.70 -10.00 -12.04
CA LEU A 45 -2.56 -9.34 -11.37
C LEU A 45 -2.61 -7.82 -11.55
N GLY A 46 -2.99 -7.35 -12.75
CA GLY A 46 -3.18 -5.92 -13.01
C GLY A 46 -4.24 -5.29 -12.11
N LEU A 47 -5.35 -5.99 -11.87
CA LEU A 47 -6.42 -5.50 -10.98
C LEU A 47 -5.94 -5.45 -9.52
N ALA A 48 -5.22 -6.50 -9.07
CA ALA A 48 -4.64 -6.55 -7.74
C ALA A 48 -3.63 -5.41 -7.52
N LEU A 49 -2.76 -5.14 -8.50
CA LEU A 49 -1.79 -4.04 -8.47
C LEU A 49 -2.43 -2.64 -8.54
N VAL A 50 -3.73 -2.53 -8.76
CA VAL A 50 -4.45 -1.26 -8.65
C VAL A 50 -5.20 -1.18 -7.32
N ILE A 51 -5.95 -2.22 -6.97
CA ILE A 51 -6.80 -2.24 -5.77
C ILE A 51 -5.96 -2.19 -4.50
N PHE A 52 -4.95 -3.05 -4.37
CA PHE A 52 -4.16 -3.12 -3.14
C PHE A 52 -3.31 -1.87 -2.90
N PRO A 53 -2.65 -1.28 -3.92
CA PRO A 53 -2.05 0.04 -3.78
C PRO A 53 -3.03 1.16 -3.42
N ALA A 54 -4.23 1.18 -4.01
CA ALA A 54 -5.26 2.16 -3.64
C ALA A 54 -5.66 2.04 -2.16
N MET A 55 -5.85 0.80 -1.68
CA MET A 55 -6.09 0.54 -0.26
C MET A 55 -4.88 0.89 0.61
N GLY A 56 -3.67 0.69 0.10
CA GLY A 56 -2.42 1.12 0.72
C GLY A 56 -2.34 2.63 0.90
N VAL A 57 -2.83 3.44 -0.05
CA VAL A 57 -2.93 4.90 0.13
C VAL A 57 -3.86 5.24 1.30
N PHE A 58 -5.04 4.62 1.36
CA PHE A 58 -5.97 4.83 2.47
C PHE A 58 -5.36 4.46 3.82
N PHE A 59 -4.69 3.30 3.89
CA PHE A 59 -3.99 2.84 5.08
C PHE A 59 -2.86 3.79 5.48
N GLY A 60 -2.05 4.23 4.52
CA GLY A 60 -0.97 5.20 4.75
C GLY A 60 -1.49 6.55 5.27
N LEU A 61 -2.65 7.01 4.81
CA LEU A 61 -3.30 8.22 5.32
C LEU A 61 -3.79 8.06 6.76
N ILE A 62 -4.38 6.90 7.10
CA ILE A 62 -4.80 6.56 8.47
C ILE A 62 -3.59 6.52 9.39
N MET A 63 -2.51 5.84 8.98
CA MET A 63 -1.28 5.70 9.74
C MET A 63 -0.59 7.06 9.95
N TRP A 64 -0.57 7.92 8.93
CA TRP A 64 -0.06 9.29 9.07
C TRP A 64 -0.85 10.09 10.10
N ARG A 65 -2.18 10.01 10.08
CA ARG A 65 -3.03 10.67 11.08
C ARG A 65 -2.80 10.10 12.49
N ALA A 66 -2.61 8.79 12.63
CA ALA A 66 -2.30 8.16 13.91
C ALA A 66 -0.93 8.63 14.44
N ARG A 67 0.08 8.72 13.58
CA ARG A 67 1.41 9.23 13.93
C ARG A 67 1.37 10.68 14.41
N LEU A 68 0.58 11.54 13.76
CA LEU A 68 0.41 12.93 14.18
C LEU A 68 -0.23 13.04 15.57
N ARG A 69 -1.15 12.12 15.92
CA ARG A 69 -1.78 12.11 17.25
C ARG A 69 -0.84 11.69 18.38
N HIS A 70 0.15 10.85 18.09
CA HIS A 70 1.13 10.38 19.09
C HIS A 70 2.31 11.33 19.31
N SER A 71 2.41 12.41 18.52
CA SER A 71 3.47 13.44 18.64
C SER A 71 2.94 14.74 19.26
N GLN A 72 1.75 14.70 19.85
CA GLN A 72 1.14 15.69 20.74
C GLN A 72 1.18 15.14 22.16
#